data_AF-A0A934T126-F1
#
_entry.id   AF-A0A934T126-F1
#
_cell.length_a   1.000
_cell.length_b   1.000
_cell.length_c   1.000
_cell.angle_alpha   90.00
_cell.angle_beta   90.00
_cell.angle_gamma   90.00
#
_symmetry.space_group_name_H-M   'P 1'
#
loop_
_entity.id
_entity.type
_entity.pdbx_description
1 polymer ?
#
loop_
_entity_poly.entity_id
_entity_poly.type
_entity_poly.pdbx_seq_one_letter_code
_entity_poly.pdbx_strand_id
1 'polypeptide(L)'
;MQKGKTLFQTGAIGAALVCAIAAGNAHAGQSQQFSATINTTEQLVMGNPLCPGQAAGVGAGTGTSNVFAKSPNGAPVPVGMASTDCVQTDGAQPPLTLTFQNGYFILTGPGGDSIMAKYTGYLNLDPANSVVLPVYKFNGSTQFIITGGTGRFARASGVGTISGSETVNFLNGTSQGMLNAVGTINY
;
A
#
# COMPACT_ATOMS: atom_id res chain seq x y z
N MET A 1 -12.17 -38.23 -69.79
CA MET A 1 -11.98 -39.05 -68.57
C MET A 1 -10.82 -38.50 -67.78
N GLN A 2 -11.03 -38.24 -66.48
CA GLN A 2 -10.08 -37.67 -65.52
C GLN A 2 -8.90 -38.59 -65.21
N LYS A 3 -7.76 -37.98 -64.80
CA LYS A 3 -6.91 -38.24 -63.61
C LYS A 3 -5.54 -37.60 -63.90
N GLY A 4 -5.03 -36.58 -63.20
CA GLY A 4 -5.08 -36.28 -61.78
C GLY A 4 -3.79 -36.79 -61.10
N LYS A 5 -2.75 -35.93 -61.00
CA LYS A 5 -1.65 -36.08 -60.02
C LYS A 5 -1.15 -34.71 -59.56
N THR A 6 -1.48 -34.42 -58.32
CA THR A 6 -0.99 -33.35 -57.44
C THR A 6 0.46 -33.65 -57.03
N LEU A 7 1.31 -32.62 -56.92
CA LEU A 7 2.55 -32.69 -56.11
C LEU A 7 2.72 -31.40 -55.30
N PHE A 8 3.22 -31.59 -54.08
CA PHE A 8 3.23 -30.72 -52.92
C PHE A 8 4.27 -29.56 -52.94
N GLN A 9 3.81 -28.39 -52.49
CA GLN A 9 4.25 -27.61 -51.32
C GLN A 9 5.76 -27.37 -51.07
N THR A 10 6.16 -26.08 -51.03
CA THR A 10 7.07 -25.39 -50.07
C THR A 10 7.29 -23.97 -50.60
N GLY A 11 7.14 -22.85 -49.90
CA GLY A 11 6.97 -22.55 -48.47
C GLY A 11 7.71 -21.24 -48.22
N ALA A 12 7.00 -20.16 -47.90
CA ALA A 12 7.47 -19.00 -47.12
C ALA A 12 6.39 -17.89 -47.12
N ILE A 13 5.34 -18.06 -46.33
CA ILE A 13 4.58 -16.90 -45.85
C ILE A 13 5.38 -16.40 -44.65
N GLY A 14 6.24 -15.40 -44.89
CA GLY A 14 6.92 -14.68 -43.82
C GLY A 14 5.89 -13.92 -43.00
N ALA A 15 5.48 -14.49 -41.87
CA ALA A 15 4.70 -13.79 -40.87
C ALA A 15 5.57 -12.68 -40.27
N ALA A 16 5.41 -11.45 -40.77
CA ALA A 16 5.95 -10.27 -40.11
C ALA A 16 5.25 -10.14 -38.75
N LEU A 17 5.95 -10.54 -37.69
CA LEU A 17 5.56 -10.26 -36.31
C LEU A 17 5.66 -8.76 -36.10
N VAL A 18 4.56 -8.04 -36.33
CA VAL A 18 4.44 -6.63 -35.97
C VAL A 18 4.38 -6.59 -34.45
N CYS A 19 5.52 -6.35 -33.81
CA CYS A 19 5.56 -5.90 -32.42
C CYS A 19 4.88 -4.53 -32.39
N ALA A 20 3.57 -4.52 -32.18
CA ALA A 20 2.85 -3.33 -31.76
C ALA A 20 3.32 -3.00 -30.35
N ILE A 21 4.40 -2.22 -30.26
CA ILE A 21 4.76 -1.53 -29.03
C ILE A 21 3.62 -0.53 -28.84
N ALA A 22 2.63 -0.89 -28.04
CA ALA A 22 1.65 0.06 -27.56
C ALA A 22 2.45 1.09 -26.75
N ALA A 23 2.82 2.19 -27.40
CA ALA A 23 3.31 3.36 -26.71
C ALA A 23 2.21 3.75 -25.72
N GLY A 24 2.40 3.39 -24.46
CA GLY A 24 1.56 3.86 -23.39
C GLY A 24 1.63 5.37 -23.44
N ASN A 25 0.53 6.01 -23.86
CA ASN A 25 0.42 7.46 -23.80
C ASN A 25 0.63 7.82 -22.33
N ALA A 26 1.80 8.36 -22.02
CA ALA A 26 2.10 8.94 -20.73
C ALA A 26 1.09 10.09 -20.53
N HIS A 27 0.01 9.80 -19.81
CA HIS A 27 -0.95 10.80 -19.37
C HIS A 27 -0.23 11.61 -18.32
N ALA A 28 0.26 12.80 -18.67
CA ALA A 28 0.78 13.71 -17.68
C ALA A 28 -0.34 14.10 -16.70
N GLY A 29 -0.22 13.66 -15.44
CA GLY A 29 -0.79 14.34 -14.27
C GLY A 29 -2.32 14.35 -14.15
N GLN A 30 -3.02 13.25 -14.44
CA GLN A 30 -4.42 13.16 -14.05
C GLN A 30 -4.54 12.80 -12.57
N SER A 31 -5.14 13.70 -11.79
CA SER A 31 -5.54 13.42 -10.40
C SER A 31 -6.54 12.28 -10.39
N GLN A 32 -6.19 11.19 -9.73
CA GLN A 32 -7.02 10.02 -9.54
C GLN A 32 -7.37 9.87 -8.06
N GLN A 33 -8.55 9.31 -7.78
CA GLN A 33 -8.87 8.89 -6.43
C GLN A 33 -7.94 7.75 -6.01
N PHE A 34 -7.37 7.85 -4.83
CA PHE A 34 -6.55 6.82 -4.22
C PHE A 34 -7.36 6.12 -3.12
N SER A 35 -7.36 4.79 -3.13
CA SER A 35 -7.82 3.96 -2.03
C SER A 35 -6.93 2.72 -1.87
N ALA A 36 -6.70 2.35 -0.61
CA ALA A 36 -6.09 1.08 -0.24
C ALA A 36 -6.67 0.58 1.08
N THR A 37 -6.99 -0.71 1.14
CA THR A 37 -7.41 -1.41 2.36
C THR A 37 -6.43 -2.53 2.62
N ILE A 38 -5.71 -2.46 3.74
CA ILE A 38 -4.58 -3.34 4.08
C ILE A 38 -4.82 -3.96 5.44
N ASN A 39 -4.73 -5.28 5.54
CA ASN A 39 -4.60 -5.96 6.82
C ASN A 39 -3.12 -5.95 7.21
N THR A 40 -2.82 -5.50 8.42
CA THR A 40 -1.47 -5.20 8.89
C THR A 40 -1.10 -6.07 10.08
N THR A 41 0.19 -6.39 10.16
CA THR A 41 0.85 -6.90 11.35
C THR A 41 2.10 -6.05 11.59
N GLU A 42 2.33 -5.65 12.82
CA GLU A 42 3.48 -4.84 13.19
C GLU A 42 4.19 -5.40 14.42
N GLN A 43 5.51 -5.22 14.43
CA GLN A 43 6.35 -5.44 15.60
C GLN A 43 6.91 -4.10 16.09
N LEU A 44 6.73 -3.83 17.38
CA LEU A 44 7.37 -2.75 18.10
C LEU A 44 8.76 -3.20 18.55
N VAL A 45 9.78 -2.44 18.13
CA VAL A 45 11.20 -2.71 18.38
C VAL A 45 11.78 -1.57 19.21
N MET A 46 12.18 -1.88 20.46
CA MET A 46 12.82 -0.91 21.34
C MET A 46 14.30 -0.70 21.00
N GLY A 47 14.80 0.52 21.20
CA GLY A 47 16.23 0.83 21.03
C GLY A 47 16.68 0.96 19.56
N ASN A 48 15.74 1.12 18.63
CA ASN A 48 16.07 1.39 17.24
C ASN A 48 16.71 2.79 17.11
N PRO A 49 17.90 2.94 16.51
CA PRO A 49 18.56 4.23 16.37
C PRO A 49 17.80 5.23 15.49
N LEU A 50 16.87 4.76 14.65
CA LEU A 50 15.98 5.62 13.85
C LEU A 50 14.84 6.23 14.68
N CYS A 51 14.58 5.70 15.88
CA CYS A 51 13.56 6.19 16.81
C CYS A 51 14.15 6.40 18.23
N PRO A 52 15.03 7.40 18.42
CA PRO A 52 15.69 7.62 19.72
C PRO A 52 14.67 7.88 20.84
N GLY A 53 14.70 7.06 21.89
CA GLY A 53 13.79 7.18 23.04
C GLY A 53 12.35 6.71 22.78
N GLN A 54 12.08 6.08 21.64
CA GLN A 54 10.76 5.60 21.22
C GLN A 54 10.85 4.14 20.74
N ALA A 55 9.70 3.48 20.58
CA ALA A 55 9.63 2.19 19.90
C ALA A 55 9.60 2.43 18.38
N ALA A 56 10.29 1.62 17.60
CA ALA A 56 10.09 1.59 16.15
C ALA A 56 8.99 0.58 15.81
N GLY A 57 7.93 1.03 15.14
CA GLY A 57 6.99 0.15 14.47
C GLY A 57 7.62 -0.38 13.19
N VAL A 58 7.58 -1.70 12.99
CA VAL A 58 7.96 -2.35 11.74
C VAL A 58 6.79 -3.20 11.28
N GLY A 59 6.08 -2.70 10.27
CA GLY A 59 4.83 -3.26 9.78
C GLY A 59 4.97 -3.94 8.43
N ALA A 60 4.16 -4.97 8.23
CA ALA A 60 3.91 -5.59 6.96
C ALA A 60 2.41 -5.85 6.80
N GLY A 61 1.94 -5.91 5.56
CA GLY A 61 0.53 -6.17 5.31
C GLY A 61 0.23 -6.61 3.89
N THR A 62 -0.99 -7.07 3.70
CA THR A 62 -1.53 -7.39 2.39
C THR A 62 -2.95 -6.86 2.29
N GLY A 63 -3.36 -6.51 1.08
CA GLY A 63 -4.68 -5.94 0.88
C GLY A 63 -4.94 -5.62 -0.57
N THR A 64 -5.75 -4.60 -0.81
CA THR A 64 -6.09 -4.18 -2.17
C THR A 64 -5.97 -2.67 -2.35
N SER A 65 -5.75 -2.25 -3.59
CA SER A 65 -5.74 -0.83 -3.97
C SER A 65 -6.31 -0.62 -5.37
N ASN A 66 -6.90 0.55 -5.61
CA ASN A 66 -7.51 0.91 -6.89
C ASN A 66 -6.55 1.54 -7.91
N VAL A 67 -5.31 1.84 -7.53
CA VAL A 67 -4.35 2.57 -8.41
C VAL A 67 -3.34 1.66 -9.10
N PHE A 68 -3.06 0.48 -8.54
CA PHE A 68 -2.18 -0.49 -9.18
C PHE A 68 -2.99 -1.28 -10.20
N ALA A 69 -2.59 -1.23 -11.48
CA ALA A 69 -3.24 -1.90 -12.63
C ALA A 69 -4.76 -1.64 -12.84
N LYS A 70 -5.17 -1.52 -14.11
CA LYS A 70 -6.60 -1.59 -14.43
C LYS A 70 -7.02 -3.05 -14.40
N SER A 71 -7.70 -3.48 -13.33
CA SER A 71 -8.55 -4.67 -13.44
C SER A 71 -9.50 -4.46 -14.64
N PRO A 72 -9.75 -5.49 -15.47
CA PRO A 72 -10.68 -5.38 -16.61
C PRO A 72 -12.07 -4.83 -16.22
N ASN A 73 -12.44 -4.97 -14.95
CA ASN A 73 -13.74 -4.59 -14.42
C ASN A 73 -13.67 -3.40 -13.43
N GLY A 74 -12.52 -2.73 -13.32
CA GLY A 74 -12.32 -1.63 -12.35
C GLY A 74 -12.21 -2.07 -10.89
N ALA A 75 -12.07 -3.38 -10.62
CA ALA A 75 -11.88 -3.89 -9.27
C ALA A 75 -10.50 -3.53 -8.70
N PRO A 76 -10.39 -3.27 -7.38
CA PRO A 76 -9.09 -3.15 -6.70
C PRO A 76 -8.22 -4.39 -6.92
N VAL A 77 -6.92 -4.19 -7.04
CA VAL A 77 -5.95 -5.29 -7.23
C VAL A 77 -5.21 -5.59 -5.92
N PRO A 78 -4.69 -6.81 -5.74
CA PRO A 78 -3.89 -7.14 -4.57
C PRO A 78 -2.60 -6.31 -4.49
N VAL A 79 -2.24 -5.87 -3.29
CA VAL A 79 -1.00 -5.16 -2.98
C VAL A 79 -0.37 -5.70 -1.70
N GLY A 80 0.95 -5.64 -1.63
CA GLY A 80 1.71 -5.80 -0.38
C GLY A 80 2.06 -4.44 0.23
N MET A 81 2.17 -4.38 1.54
CA MET A 81 2.61 -3.22 2.29
C MET A 81 3.82 -3.55 3.14
N ALA A 82 4.79 -2.64 3.18
CA ALA A 82 5.79 -2.56 4.24
C ALA A 82 5.72 -1.16 4.86
N SER A 83 5.85 -1.05 6.17
CA SER A 83 5.83 0.23 6.88
C SER A 83 6.84 0.28 8.02
N THR A 84 7.19 1.51 8.39
CA THR A 84 7.91 1.78 9.63
C THR A 84 7.53 3.15 10.17
N ASP A 85 7.47 3.28 11.48
CA ASP A 85 7.30 4.55 12.18
C ASP A 85 7.98 4.54 13.54
N CYS A 86 7.99 5.70 14.20
CA CYS A 86 8.38 5.82 15.60
C CYS A 86 7.12 6.04 16.45
N VAL A 87 6.86 5.10 17.35
CA VAL A 87 5.69 5.06 18.22
C VAL A 87 6.07 5.53 19.62
N GLN A 88 5.29 6.48 20.13
CA GLN A 88 5.33 6.96 21.49
C GLN A 88 3.96 6.80 22.15
N THR A 89 3.96 6.40 23.42
CA THR A 89 2.75 6.48 24.26
C THR A 89 2.66 7.86 24.90
N ASP A 90 1.58 8.57 24.64
CA ASP A 90 1.26 9.81 25.31
C ASP A 90 0.28 9.54 26.46
N GLY A 91 0.71 9.91 27.67
CA GLY A 91 -0.03 9.71 28.91
C GLY A 91 0.58 8.65 29.83
N ALA A 92 0.35 8.81 31.14
CA ALA A 92 0.89 7.91 32.16
C ALA A 92 -0.11 6.81 32.56
N GLN A 93 -1.39 6.92 32.19
CA GLN A 93 -2.48 6.01 32.54
C GLN A 93 -3.50 5.93 31.39
N PRO A 94 -4.22 4.80 31.22
CA PRO A 94 -5.28 4.68 30.21
C PRO A 94 -6.35 5.78 30.31
N PRO A 95 -6.92 6.24 29.18
CA PRO A 95 -6.64 5.78 27.82
C PRO A 95 -5.32 6.34 27.29
N LEU A 96 -4.41 5.43 26.91
CA LEU A 96 -3.16 5.81 26.25
C LEU A 96 -3.51 6.27 24.84
N THR A 97 -2.92 7.38 24.40
CA THR A 97 -2.87 7.72 22.98
C THR A 97 -1.52 7.27 22.45
N LEU A 98 -1.50 6.59 21.31
CA LEU A 98 -0.24 6.28 20.63
C LEU A 98 -0.04 7.30 19.52
N THR A 99 1.07 8.00 19.59
CA THR A 99 1.49 8.94 18.57
C THR A 99 2.55 8.28 17.72
N PHE A 100 2.36 8.28 16.41
CA PHE A 100 3.35 7.77 15.46
C PHE A 100 3.84 8.90 14.55
N GLN A 101 5.17 8.99 14.46
CA GLN A 101 5.87 10.03 13.74
C GLN A 101 6.96 9.40 12.85
N ASN A 102 7.46 10.18 11.90
CA ASN A 102 8.43 9.70 10.91
C ASN A 102 7.98 8.41 10.21
N GLY A 103 6.67 8.27 10.00
CA GLY A 103 6.09 7.10 9.38
C GLY A 103 6.35 7.07 7.89
N TYR A 104 6.66 5.89 7.38
CA TYR A 104 6.82 5.59 5.96
C TYR A 104 6.10 4.30 5.63
N PHE A 105 5.34 4.28 4.54
CA PHE A 105 4.85 3.02 3.97
C PHE A 105 5.14 2.94 2.48
N ILE A 106 5.31 1.70 2.02
CA ILE A 106 5.46 1.33 0.62
C ILE A 106 4.34 0.36 0.28
N LEU A 107 3.52 0.70 -0.70
CA LEU A 107 2.59 -0.23 -1.33
C LEU A 107 3.23 -0.78 -2.60
N THR A 108 3.22 -2.09 -2.77
CA THR A 108 3.77 -2.77 -3.96
C THR A 108 2.67 -3.56 -4.66
N GLY A 109 2.44 -3.24 -5.93
CA GLY A 109 1.46 -3.94 -6.77
C GLY A 109 2.04 -5.18 -7.46
N PRO A 110 1.20 -5.97 -8.17
CA PRO A 110 1.60 -7.25 -8.76
C PRO A 110 2.70 -7.16 -9.84
N GLY A 111 2.90 -5.97 -10.42
CA GLY A 111 3.94 -5.72 -11.42
C GLY A 111 5.27 -5.20 -10.85
N GLY A 112 5.42 -5.12 -9.53
CA GLY A 112 6.62 -4.57 -8.88
C GLY A 112 6.70 -3.04 -8.85
N ASP A 113 5.77 -2.35 -9.52
CA ASP A 113 5.52 -0.94 -9.32
C ASP A 113 5.15 -0.67 -7.84
N SER A 114 5.67 0.41 -7.28
CA SER A 114 5.45 0.78 -5.88
C SER A 114 5.05 2.24 -5.72
N ILE A 115 4.31 2.53 -4.64
CA ILE A 115 3.97 3.89 -4.18
C ILE A 115 4.57 4.05 -2.79
N MET A 116 5.24 5.18 -2.57
CA MET A 116 5.92 5.52 -1.32
C MET A 116 5.25 6.73 -0.68
N ALA A 117 4.92 6.63 0.60
CA ALA A 117 4.28 7.72 1.34
C ALA A 117 4.89 7.91 2.71
N LYS A 118 4.87 9.17 3.17
CA LYS A 118 5.11 9.54 4.56
C LYS A 118 3.78 9.64 5.29
N TYR A 119 3.74 9.28 6.56
CA TYR A 119 2.54 9.43 7.39
C TYR A 119 2.87 9.83 8.83
N THR A 120 1.88 10.43 9.47
CA THR A 120 1.90 10.81 10.89
C THR A 120 0.48 10.78 11.44
N GLY A 121 0.32 10.49 12.72
CA GLY A 121 -1.00 10.55 13.33
C GLY A 121 -1.06 9.94 14.72
N TYR A 122 -2.29 9.57 15.07
CA TYR A 122 -2.63 9.14 16.42
C TYR A 122 -3.58 7.95 16.39
N LEU A 123 -3.32 7.01 17.27
CA LEU A 123 -4.17 5.88 17.61
C LEU A 123 -4.76 6.16 19.00
N ASN A 124 -6.08 6.21 19.08
CA ASN A 124 -6.80 6.39 20.34
C ASN A 124 -7.43 5.08 20.78
N LEU A 125 -7.34 4.77 22.08
CA LEU A 125 -8.01 3.60 22.65
C LEU A 125 -9.50 3.63 22.33
N ASP A 126 -10.02 2.55 21.76
CA ASP A 126 -11.45 2.36 21.58
C ASP A 126 -12.07 2.03 22.95
N PRO A 127 -12.89 2.95 23.53
CA PRO A 127 -13.42 2.77 24.86
C PRO A 127 -14.32 1.53 25.00
N ALA A 128 -14.79 0.96 23.88
CA ALA A 128 -15.61 -0.25 23.86
C ALA A 128 -14.82 -1.57 24.04
N ASN A 129 -13.48 -1.57 23.93
CA ASN A 129 -12.67 -2.79 23.77
C ASN A 129 -11.46 -2.88 24.72
N SER A 130 -11.63 -2.54 26.00
CA SER A 130 -10.52 -2.11 26.86
C SER A 130 -9.89 -3.13 27.83
N VAL A 131 -10.18 -4.44 27.78
CA VAL A 131 -9.90 -5.30 28.97
C VAL A 131 -8.86 -6.43 28.80
N VAL A 132 -8.49 -6.85 27.58
CA VAL A 132 -7.49 -7.93 27.40
C VAL A 132 -6.49 -7.63 26.28
N LEU A 133 -6.98 -7.18 25.13
CA LEU A 133 -6.16 -6.73 24.01
C LEU A 133 -6.75 -5.41 23.52
N PRO A 134 -6.18 -4.27 23.91
CA PRO A 134 -6.75 -2.96 23.60
C PRO A 134 -6.80 -2.75 22.08
N VAL A 135 -7.98 -2.42 21.59
CA VAL A 135 -8.18 -1.96 20.21
C VAL A 135 -8.00 -0.45 20.18
N TYR A 136 -7.16 0.03 19.30
CA TYR A 136 -6.96 1.44 19.01
C TYR A 136 -7.54 1.76 17.64
N LYS A 137 -8.05 2.98 17.49
CA LYS A 137 -8.57 3.50 16.23
C LYS A 137 -7.72 4.65 15.75
N PHE A 138 -7.44 4.66 14.45
CA PHE A 138 -6.85 5.83 13.80
C PHE A 138 -7.81 7.01 14.00
N ASN A 139 -7.29 8.11 14.55
CA ASN A 139 -8.09 9.32 14.62
C ASN A 139 -8.23 9.92 13.21
N GLY A 140 -9.26 10.75 13.00
CA GLY A 140 -9.51 11.39 11.70
C GLY A 140 -8.45 12.40 11.26
N SER A 141 -7.41 12.64 12.07
CA SER A 141 -6.27 13.52 11.76
C SER A 141 -5.06 12.76 11.24
N THR A 142 -5.10 11.42 11.20
CA THR A 142 -4.03 10.61 10.64
C THR A 142 -3.96 10.81 9.13
N GLN A 143 -2.83 11.30 8.66
CA GLN A 143 -2.64 11.75 7.28
C GLN A 143 -1.42 11.10 6.66
N PHE A 144 -1.46 10.96 5.33
CA PHE A 144 -0.31 10.56 4.54
C PHE A 144 -0.08 11.51 3.38
N ILE A 145 1.17 11.56 2.92
CA ILE A 145 1.62 12.29 1.74
C ILE A 145 2.36 11.30 0.86
N ILE A 146 1.88 11.10 -0.37
CA ILE A 146 2.60 10.32 -1.38
C ILE A 146 3.78 11.15 -1.84
N THR A 147 4.98 10.58 -1.72
CA THR A 147 6.27 11.25 -1.99
C THR A 147 6.96 10.74 -3.24
N GLY A 148 6.42 9.69 -3.86
CA GLY A 148 6.97 9.09 -5.06
C GLY A 148 6.57 7.63 -5.19
N GLY A 149 7.38 6.89 -5.95
CA GLY A 149 7.16 5.49 -6.24
C GLY A 149 8.20 4.95 -7.21
N THR A 150 7.90 3.81 -7.81
CA THR A 150 8.71 3.19 -8.87
C THR A 150 7.88 2.95 -10.13
N GLY A 151 8.56 2.71 -11.25
CA GLY A 151 7.93 2.44 -12.53
C GLY A 151 6.95 3.55 -12.94
N ARG A 152 5.68 3.23 -13.15
CA ARG A 152 4.67 4.23 -13.54
C ARG A 152 4.41 5.30 -12.48
N PHE A 153 4.73 5.02 -11.21
CA PHE A 153 4.53 5.93 -10.09
C PHE A 153 5.82 6.68 -9.71
N ALA A 154 6.85 6.67 -10.55
CA ALA A 154 8.15 7.29 -10.25
C ALA A 154 8.06 8.78 -9.86
N ARG A 155 7.00 9.48 -10.30
CA ARG A 155 6.72 10.89 -9.98
C ARG A 155 5.40 11.07 -9.23
N ALA A 156 4.90 10.01 -8.60
CA ALA A 156 3.65 10.06 -7.88
C ALA A 156 3.68 11.08 -6.75
N SER A 157 2.63 11.87 -6.64
CA SER A 157 2.40 12.79 -5.54
C SER A 157 0.93 12.78 -5.16
N GLY A 158 0.62 13.12 -3.92
CA GLY A 158 -0.74 13.01 -3.43
C GLY A 158 -0.82 13.15 -1.92
N VAL A 159 -2.05 13.23 -1.42
CA VAL A 159 -2.33 13.37 0.01
C VAL A 159 -3.58 12.56 0.34
N GLY A 160 -3.72 12.20 1.61
CA GLY A 160 -4.93 11.56 2.07
C GLY A 160 -4.93 11.30 3.57
N THR A 161 -5.91 10.54 4.00
CA THR A 161 -6.11 10.16 5.39
C THR A 161 -6.05 8.65 5.56
N ILE A 162 -5.67 8.25 6.78
CA ILE A 162 -5.69 6.86 7.21
C ILE A 162 -6.79 6.71 8.26
N SER A 163 -7.56 5.63 8.13
CA SER A 163 -8.57 5.21 9.10
C SER A 163 -8.47 3.71 9.35
N GLY A 164 -9.22 3.20 10.31
CA GLY A 164 -9.23 1.78 10.67
C GLY A 164 -8.90 1.56 12.14
N SER A 165 -8.41 0.37 12.46
CA SER A 165 -8.14 -0.01 13.84
C SER A 165 -7.04 -1.05 13.95
N GLU A 166 -6.35 -1.04 15.08
CA GLU A 166 -5.29 -1.99 15.40
C GLU A 166 -5.46 -2.51 16.82
N THR A 167 -5.20 -3.79 17.01
CA THR A 167 -5.10 -4.42 18.31
C THR A 167 -3.64 -4.44 18.71
N VAL A 168 -3.28 -3.78 19.81
CA VAL A 168 -1.88 -3.67 20.25
C VAL A 168 -1.67 -4.52 21.49
N ASN A 169 -0.72 -5.46 21.41
CA ASN A 169 -0.27 -6.23 22.54
C ASN A 169 1.08 -5.68 23.05
N PHE A 170 1.02 -4.85 24.10
CA PHE A 170 2.22 -4.26 24.70
C PHE A 170 3.10 -5.29 25.42
N LEU A 171 2.59 -6.48 25.76
CA LEU A 171 3.38 -7.51 26.46
C LEU A 171 4.44 -8.15 25.56
N ASN A 172 4.14 -8.33 24.28
CA ASN A 172 5.05 -8.92 23.29
C ASN A 172 5.44 -7.94 22.18
N GLY A 173 4.92 -6.71 22.22
CA GLY A 173 5.19 -5.67 21.25
C GLY A 173 4.62 -5.97 19.86
N THR A 174 3.53 -6.74 19.74
CA THR A 174 2.90 -7.01 18.43
C THR A 174 1.61 -6.21 18.25
N SER A 175 1.37 -5.69 17.06
CA SER A 175 0.09 -5.08 16.65
C SER A 175 -0.49 -5.83 15.44
N GLN A 176 -1.83 -5.89 15.35
CA GLN A 176 -2.55 -6.43 14.20
C GLN A 176 -3.75 -5.56 13.90
N GLY A 177 -3.96 -5.19 12.65
CA GLY A 177 -5.01 -4.25 12.31
C GLY A 177 -5.48 -4.27 10.88
N MET A 178 -6.35 -3.31 10.60
CA MET A 178 -6.78 -2.97 9.26
C MET A 178 -6.62 -1.48 9.07
N LEU A 179 -5.92 -1.12 8.01
CA LEU A 179 -5.65 0.23 7.56
C LEU A 179 -6.48 0.51 6.31
N ASN A 180 -7.20 1.63 6.31
CA ASN A 180 -7.92 2.16 5.16
C ASN A 180 -7.34 3.53 4.82
N ALA A 181 -6.56 3.60 3.75
CA ALA A 181 -6.00 4.83 3.22
C ALA A 181 -6.84 5.34 2.06
N VAL A 182 -7.26 6.60 2.11
CA VAL A 182 -8.07 7.25 1.08
C VAL A 182 -7.52 8.64 0.78
N GLY A 183 -7.53 9.05 -0.50
CA GLY A 183 -6.99 10.35 -0.88
C GLY A 183 -6.98 10.58 -2.38
N THR A 184 -6.01 11.36 -2.83
CA THR A 184 -5.76 11.63 -4.25
C THR A 184 -4.31 11.32 -4.61
N ILE A 185 -4.07 10.97 -5.87
CA ILE A 185 -2.75 10.72 -6.42
C ILE A 185 -2.64 11.31 -7.84
N ASN A 186 -1.49 11.87 -8.18
CA ASN A 186 -1.12 12.36 -9.51
C ASN A 186 0.17 11.66 -9.94
N TYR A 187 0.19 11.06 -11.14
CA TYR A 187 1.35 10.38 -11.72
C TYR A 187 1.22 10.25 -13.24
#